data_AF-A0A7C0ZTR0-F1
#
_entry.id   AF-A0A7C0ZTR0-F1
#
_cell.length_a   1.000
_cell.length_b   1.000
_cell.length_c   1.000
_cell.angle_alpha   90.00
_cell.angle_beta   90.00
_cell.angle_gamma   90.00
#
_symmetry.space_group_name_H-M   'P 1'
#
loop_
_entity.id
_entity.type
_entity.pdbx_description
1 polymer ?
#
loop_
_entity_poly.entity_id
_entity_poly.type
_entity_poly.pdbx_seq_one_letter_code
_entity_poly.pdbx_strand_id
1 'polypeptide(L)' 'MAKRKTKSYPESFRKEAVRLASLPDRTAVDVAKELGLNVVQIYNWKTQFSKLL' A
#
# COMPACT_ATOMS: atom_id res chain seq x y z
N MET A 1 6.10 26.33 -3.63
CA MET A 1 5.52 24.98 -3.80
C MET A 1 5.28 24.37 -2.43
N ALA A 2 4.04 24.37 -1.94
CA ALA A 2 3.72 23.76 -0.65
C ALA A 2 4.03 22.27 -0.73
N LYS A 3 5.06 21.80 0.00
CA LYS A 3 5.32 20.37 0.17
C LYS A 3 4.07 19.77 0.80
N ARG A 4 3.23 19.13 -0.01
CA ARG A 4 2.10 18.33 0.47
C ARG A 4 2.68 17.41 1.54
N LYS A 5 2.25 17.57 2.79
CA LYS A 5 2.63 16.67 3.88
C LYS A 5 2.15 15.29 3.46
N THR A 6 3.03 14.51 2.85
CA THR A 6 2.77 13.10 2.56
C THR A 6 2.55 12.47 3.92
N LYS A 7 1.30 12.15 4.24
CA LYS A 7 0.99 11.32 5.40
C LYS A 7 1.80 10.04 5.24
N SER A 8 2.90 9.96 5.97
CA SER A 8 3.80 8.82 5.90
C SER A 8 3.15 7.72 6.71
N TYR A 9 2.52 6.77 6.04
CA TYR A 9 2.04 5.57 6.69
C TYR A 9 3.24 4.83 7.29
N PRO A 10 3.14 4.32 8.53
CA PRO A 10 4.21 3.55 9.14
C PRO A 10 4.51 2.32 8.27
N GLU A 11 5.75 1.84 8.31
CA GLU A 11 6.17 0.71 7.48
C GLU A 11 5.33 -0.55 7.76
N SER A 12 5.00 -0.80 9.03
CA SER A 12 4.13 -1.89 9.46
C SER A 12 2.79 -1.87 8.73
N PHE A 13 2.15 -0.70 8.63
CA PHE A 13 0.89 -0.54 7.92
C PHE A 13 1.03 -0.79 6.42
N ARG A 14 2.10 -0.28 5.80
CA ARG A 14 2.36 -0.49 4.37
C ARG A 14 2.63 -1.96 4.05
N LYS A 15 3.38 -2.66 4.90
CA LYS A 15 3.63 -4.11 4.78
C LYS A 15 2.32 -4.91 4.91
N GLU A 16 1.47 -4.57 5.87
CA GLU A 16 0.20 -5.27 6.06
C GLU A 16 -0.75 -5.05 4.88
N ALA A 17 -0.85 -3.82 4.36
CA ALA A 17 -1.63 -3.53 3.15
C ALA A 17 -1.14 -4.33 1.93
N VAL A 18 0.17 -4.45 1.75
CA VAL A 18 0.77 -5.24 0.66
C VAL A 18 0.58 -6.75 0.86
N ARG A 19 0.66 -7.22 2.11
CA ARG A 19 0.38 -8.62 2.47
C ARG A 19 -1.06 -8.99 2.13
N LEU A 20 -2.03 -8.19 2.59
CA LEU A 20 -3.45 -8.40 2.30
C LEU A 20 -3.73 -8.37 0.80
N ALA A 21 -3.12 -7.44 0.06
CA ALA A 21 -3.26 -7.33 -1.40
C ALA A 21 -2.53 -8.42 -2.19
N SER A 22 -1.76 -9.29 -1.52
CA SER A 22 -1.08 -10.43 -2.13
C SER A 22 -1.76 -11.76 -1.80
N LEU A 23 -2.83 -11.75 -1.00
CA LEU A 23 -3.66 -12.93 -0.75
C LEU A 23 -4.49 -13.26 -1.99
N PRO A 24 -4.71 -14.55 -2.30
CA PRO A 24 -5.49 -14.96 -3.47
C PRO A 24 -6.99 -14.59 -3.35
N ASP A 25 -7.50 -14.47 -2.13
CA ASP A 25 -8.91 -14.15 -1.84
C ASP A 25 -9.24 -12.66 -1.92
N ARG A 26 -8.24 -11.78 -2.08
CA ARG A 26 -8.45 -10.32 -2.03
C ARG A 26 -7.64 -9.61 -3.11
N THR A 27 -8.27 -8.63 -3.76
CA THR A 27 -7.55 -7.78 -4.71
C THR A 27 -6.97 -6.54 -4.01
N ALA A 28 -5.92 -5.95 -4.60
CA ALA A 28 -5.39 -4.67 -4.14
C ALA A 28 -6.47 -3.56 -4.12
N VAL A 29 -7.48 -3.65 -5.00
CA VAL A 29 -8.60 -2.69 -5.07
C VAL A 29 -9.49 -2.82 -3.83
N ASP A 30 -9.83 -4.05 -3.43
CA ASP A 30 -10.66 -4.29 -2.24
C ASP A 30 -9.95 -3.84 -0.97
N VAL A 31 -8.66 -4.18 -0.85
CA VAL A 31 -7.83 -3.76 0.28
C VAL A 31 -7.68 -2.23 0.32
N ALA A 32 -7.54 -1.58 -0.84
CA ALA A 32 -7.49 -0.13 -0.91
C ALA A 32 -8.80 0.52 -0.46
N LYS A 33 -9.96 -0.02 -0.88
CA LYS A 33 -11.27 0.46 -0.46
C LYS A 33 -11.48 0.30 1.05
N GLU A 34 -11.15 -0.87 1.60
CA GLU A 34 -11.29 -1.17 3.03
C GLU A 34 -10.42 -0.26 3.90
N LEU A 35 -9.19 0.01 3.47
CA LEU A 35 -8.24 0.85 4.19
C LEU A 35 -8.35 2.36 3.87
N GLY A 36 -9.26 2.77 2.98
CA GLY A 36 -9.38 4.15 2.52
C GLY A 36 -8.13 4.69 1.80
N LEU A 37 -7.40 3.79 1.13
CA LEU A 37 -6.18 4.07 0.39
C LEU A 37 -6.46 4.23 -1.10
N ASN A 38 -5.53 4.84 -1.80
CA ASN A 38 -5.49 4.74 -3.25
C ASN A 38 -4.80 3.42 -3.65
N VAL A 39 -5.43 2.64 -4.54
CA VAL A 39 -4.88 1.37 -5.04
C VAL A 39 -3.47 1.52 -5.62
N VAL A 40 -3.17 2.67 -6.23
CA VAL A 40 -1.83 2.99 -6.76
C VAL A 40 -0.77 3.01 -5.65
N GLN A 41 -1.12 3.40 -4.42
CA GLN A 41 -0.20 3.36 -3.29
C GLN A 41 0.18 1.92 -2.94
N ILE A 42 -0.77 0.99 -2.98
CA ILE A 42 -0.52 -0.42 -2.71
C ILE A 42 0.40 -1.02 -3.77
N TYR A 43 0.18 -0.72 -5.06
CA TYR A 43 1.08 -1.15 -6.12
C TYR A 43 2.50 -0.58 -5.96
N ASN A 44 2.61 0.72 -5.65
CA ASN A 44 3.91 1.36 -5.41
C ASN A 44 4.64 0.71 -4.22
N TRP A 45 3.94 0.43 -3.12
CA TRP A 45 4.53 -0.26 -1.97
C TRP A 45 4.92 -1.70 -2.31
N LYS A 46 4.11 -2.42 -3.09
CA LYS A 46 4.44 -3.77 -3.56
C LYS A 46 5.77 -3.77 -4.34
N THR A 47 5.95 -2.81 -5.24
CA THR A 47 7.22 -2.64 -5.97
C THR A 47 8.37 -2.19 -5.05
N GLN A 48 8.13 -1.31 -4.08
CA GLN A 48 9.16 -0.91 -3.12
C GLN A 48 9.65 -2.08 -2.27
N PHE A 49 8.75 -2.93 -1.78
CA PHE A 49 9.12 -4.09 -0.98
C PHE A 49 9.67 -5.24 -1.81
N SER A 50 9.26 -5.40 -3.09
CA SER A 50 9.84 -6.44 -3.95
C SER A 50 11.26 -6.12 -4.40
N LYS A 51 11.68 -4.84 -4.41
CA LYS A 51 13.06 -4.42 -4.73
C LYS A 51 14.03 -4.52 -3.55
N LEU A 52 13.52 -4.78 -2.35
CA LEU A 52 14.30 -4.96 -1.13
C LEU A 52 14.62 -6.45 -0.84
N LEU A 53 14.10 -7.36 -1.68
CA LEU A 53 14.42 -8.79 -1.73
C LEU A 53 15.31 -9.04 -2.96
#